data_AF-A0A7V5SK94-F1
#
_entry.id   AF-A0A7V5SK94-F1
#
_cell.length_a   1.000
_cell.length_b   1.000
_cell.length_c   1.000
_cell.angle_alpha   90.00
_cell.angle_beta   90.00
_cell.angle_gamma   90.00
#
_symmetry.space_group_name_H-M   'P 1'
#
loop_
_entity.id
_entity.type
_entity.pdbx_description
1 polymer ?
#
loop_
_entity_poly.entity_id
_entity_poly.type
_entity_poly.pdbx_seq_one_letter_code
_entity_poly.pdbx_strand_id
1 'polypeptide(L)' 'MKRSRHHTPSVVQRQQRLPFSEPRAQTGASAVITCPYCRYTGPLLWIHGHGQCPNCKNVLEECCTGEQATPGWHELG' A
#
# COMPACT_ATOMS: atom_id res chain seq x y z
N MET A 1 -52.84 3.21 46.22
CA MET A 1 -51.69 2.28 46.30
C MET A 1 -51.12 2.10 44.89
N LYS A 2 -49.83 2.44 44.69
CA LYS A 2 -48.81 1.76 43.86
C LYS A 2 -49.25 1.36 42.42
N ARG A 3 -48.63 1.78 41.30
CA ARG A 3 -47.19 1.80 40.99
C ARG A 3 -46.93 2.72 39.77
N SER A 4 -45.84 3.47 39.86
CA SER A 4 -45.19 4.19 38.77
C SER A 4 -44.95 3.30 37.57
N ARG A 5 -45.40 3.72 36.38
CA ARG A 5 -44.91 3.19 35.11
C ARG A 5 -43.74 4.07 34.68
N HIS A 6 -42.54 3.68 35.11
CA HIS A 6 -41.31 4.27 34.61
C HIS A 6 -41.15 3.87 33.15
N HIS A 7 -41.31 4.84 32.25
CA HIS A 7 -40.83 4.76 30.87
C HIS A 7 -39.30 4.58 30.94
N THR A 8 -38.79 3.45 30.47
CA THR A 8 -37.37 3.29 30.17
C THR A 8 -37.14 3.84 28.76
N PRO A 9 -36.44 4.97 28.57
CA PRO A 9 -35.87 5.25 27.26
C PRO A 9 -34.77 4.21 27.01
N SER A 10 -35.00 3.36 26.02
CA SER A 10 -34.00 2.46 25.46
C SER A 10 -32.79 3.31 25.08
N VAL A 11 -31.66 3.11 25.77
CA VAL A 11 -30.40 3.78 25.47
C VAL A 11 -29.94 3.24 24.13
N VAL A 12 -30.38 3.87 23.04
CA VAL A 12 -29.88 3.61 21.69
C VAL A 12 -28.40 4.01 21.71
N GLN A 13 -27.58 2.97 21.86
CA GLN A 13 -26.13 3.02 21.78
C GLN A 13 -25.73 3.72 20.47
N ARG A 14 -25.37 5.00 20.57
CA ARG A 14 -24.75 5.75 19.47
C ARG A 14 -23.40 5.09 19.19
N GLN A 15 -23.36 4.17 18.23
CA GLN A 15 -22.13 3.67 17.65
C GLN A 15 -21.45 4.83 16.92
N GLN A 16 -20.48 5.44 17.59
CA GLN A 16 -19.55 6.38 16.99
C GLN A 16 -18.67 5.58 16.02
N ARG A 17 -19.00 5.63 14.72
CA ARG A 17 -18.09 5.18 13.68
C ARG A 17 -16.85 6.06 13.75
N LEU A 18 -15.72 5.48 14.11
CA LEU A 18 -14.41 6.12 13.99
C LEU A 18 -14.23 6.57 12.52
N PRO A 19 -13.65 7.76 12.26
CA PRO A 19 -13.29 8.12 10.90
C PRO A 19 -12.32 7.08 10.39
N PHE A 20 -12.71 6.44 9.29
CA PHE A 20 -11.90 5.50 8.53
C PHE A 20 -10.57 6.20 8.23
N SER A 21 -9.47 5.72 8.83
CA SER A 21 -8.13 6.23 8.55
C SER A 21 -7.87 6.11 7.05
N GLU A 22 -7.88 7.25 6.35
CA GLU A 22 -7.62 7.33 4.92
C GLU A 22 -6.31 6.61 4.59
N PRO A 23 -6.29 5.68 3.61
CA PRO A 23 -5.04 5.14 3.14
C PRO A 23 -4.25 6.28 2.50
N ARG A 24 -3.15 6.64 3.15
CA ARG A 24 -2.16 7.63 2.72
C ARG A 24 -1.99 7.52 1.20
N ALA A 25 -2.47 8.54 0.48
CA ALA A 25 -2.28 8.65 -0.96
C ALA A 25 -0.78 8.45 -1.22
N GLN A 26 -0.46 7.36 -1.91
CA GLN A 26 0.88 7.06 -2.37
C GLN A 26 1.15 8.07 -3.48
N THR A 27 1.61 9.26 -3.08
CA THR A 27 2.15 10.24 -4.00
C THR A 27 3.37 9.59 -4.62
N GLY A 28 3.16 8.91 -5.75
CA GLY A 28 4.19 8.36 -6.60
C GLY A 28 4.99 9.51 -7.15
N ALA A 29 5.93 10.02 -6.35
CA ALA A 29 7.03 10.82 -6.83
C ALA A 29 7.75 9.91 -7.84
N SER A 30 7.48 10.14 -9.12
CA SER A 30 8.17 9.48 -10.23
C SER A 30 9.63 9.89 -10.14
N ALA A 31 10.40 9.17 -9.31
CA ALA A 31 11.77 9.50 -8.99
C ALA A 31 12.56 9.54 -10.28
N VAL A 32 13.19 10.69 -10.55
CA VAL A 32 14.09 10.84 -11.69
C VAL A 32 15.35 10.04 -11.37
N ILE A 33 15.65 9.06 -12.20
CA ILE A 33 16.81 8.18 -12.04
C ILE A 33 17.84 8.47 -13.13
N THR A 34 19.11 8.22 -12.79
CA THR A 34 20.21 8.29 -13.76
C THR A 34 20.61 6.88 -14.16
N CYS A 35 20.51 6.55 -15.45
CA CYS A 35 20.88 5.23 -15.95
C CYS A 35 22.40 5.02 -15.85
N PRO A 36 22.90 3.97 -15.17
CA PRO A 36 24.33 3.73 -15.04
C PRO A 36 25.00 3.32 -16.37
N TYR A 37 24.24 2.80 -17.33
CA TYR A 37 24.76 2.31 -18.61
C TYR A 37 24.91 3.42 -19.66
N CYS A 38 23.88 4.24 -19.84
CA CYS A 38 23.86 5.28 -20.90
C CYS A 38 23.79 6.71 -20.37
N ARG A 39 23.75 6.90 -19.05
CA ARG A 39 23.70 8.21 -18.37
C ARG A 39 22.47 9.06 -18.70
N TYR A 40 21.45 8.48 -19.31
CA TYR A 40 20.14 9.10 -19.45
C TYR A 40 19.57 9.44 -18.06
N THR A 41 19.11 10.68 -17.89
CA THR A 41 18.48 11.16 -16.65
C THR A 41 17.01 11.44 -16.94
N GLY A 42 16.11 10.72 -16.28
CA GLY A 42 14.68 10.84 -16.55
C GLY A 42 13.82 9.84 -15.78
N PRO A 43 12.51 9.80 -16.06
CA PRO A 43 11.63 8.82 -15.46
C PRO A 43 11.92 7.41 -15.98
N LEU A 44 11.69 6.45 -15.10
CA LEU A 44 11.87 5.03 -15.35
C LEU A 44 10.66 4.49 -16.14
N LEU A 45 10.90 3.72 -17.21
CA LEU A 45 9.83 3.14 -18.02
C LEU A 45 9.44 1.78 -17.41
N TRP A 46 8.24 1.73 -16.81
CA TRP A 46 7.70 0.49 -16.24
C TRP A 46 6.98 -0.33 -17.30
N ILE A 47 7.50 -1.51 -17.60
CA ILE A 47 6.93 -2.46 -18.57
C ILE A 47 6.92 -3.84 -17.92
N HIS A 48 5.79 -4.55 -18.02
CA HIS A 48 5.66 -5.95 -17.58
C HIS A 48 6.26 -6.24 -16.18
N GLY A 49 6.07 -5.35 -15.21
CA GLY A 49 6.57 -5.56 -13.84
C GLY A 49 8.09 -5.39 -13.70
N HIS A 50 8.75 -4.61 -14.54
CA HIS A 50 10.09 -4.13 -14.24
C HIS A 50 10.27 -2.72 -14.80
N GLY A 51 11.17 -1.99 -14.17
CA GLY A 51 11.62 -0.71 -14.62
C GLY A 51 12.80 -0.84 -15.58
N GLN A 52 12.70 -0.27 -16.78
CA GLN A 52 13.81 -0.18 -17.73
C GLN A 52 14.13 1.27 -18.16
N CYS A 53 15.36 1.49 -18.61
CA CYS A 53 15.78 2.75 -19.20
C CYS A 53 15.09 2.97 -20.56
N PRO A 54 14.43 4.11 -20.82
CA PRO A 54 13.80 4.35 -22.12
C PRO A 54 14.82 4.54 -23.26
N ASN A 55 16.06 4.95 -22.93
CA ASN A 55 17.11 5.21 -23.92
C ASN A 55 17.87 3.95 -24.34
N CYS A 56 18.43 3.19 -23.39
CA CYS A 56 19.24 2.00 -23.69
C CYS A 56 18.53 0.66 -23.43
N LYS A 57 17.29 0.68 -22.94
CA LYS A 57 16.46 -0.50 -22.64
C LYS A 57 17.01 -1.49 -21.60
N ASN A 58 18.12 -1.16 -20.92
CA ASN A 58 18.58 -1.93 -19.77
C ASN A 58 17.55 -1.87 -18.63
N VAL A 59 17.30 -3.01 -18.00
CA VAL A 59 16.47 -3.12 -16.79
C VAL A 59 17.24 -2.50 -15.63
N LEU A 60 16.60 -1.59 -14.90
CA LEU A 60 17.18 -0.84 -13.79
C LEU A 60 16.52 -1.18 -12.45
N GLU A 61 15.27 -1.62 -12.47
CA GLU A 61 14.51 -2.03 -11.29
C GLU A 61 13.76 -3.31 -11.64
N GLU A 62 13.97 -4.39 -10.89
CA GLU A 62 13.14 -5.57 -10.95
C GLU A 62 11.99 -5.43 -9.94
N CYS A 63 10.74 -5.65 -10.36
CA CYS A 63 9.65 -5.78 -9.39
C CYS A 63 10.02 -6.94 -8.47
N CYS A 64 9.98 -6.68 -7.17
CA CYS A 64 10.44 -7.54 -6.07
C CYS A 64 11.88 -7.32 -5.59
N THR A 65 12.60 -6.27 -6.01
CA THR A 65 13.86 -5.89 -5.34
C THR A 65 13.58 -5.55 -3.86
N GLY A 66 13.86 -6.49 -2.94
CA GLY A 66 13.62 -6.34 -1.50
C GLY A 66 12.48 -7.19 -0.92
N GLU A 67 11.71 -7.90 -1.76
CA GLU A 67 10.81 -8.95 -1.26
C GLU A 67 11.67 -10.17 -0.92
N GLN A 68 12.13 -10.25 0.33
CA GLN A 68 12.70 -11.50 0.83
C GLN A 68 11.56 -12.52 0.81
N ALA A 69 11.68 -13.54 -0.03
CA ALA A 69 10.82 -14.71 0.09
C ALA A 69 10.99 -15.21 1.53
N THR A 70 9.99 -14.94 2.38
CA THR A 70 9.94 -15.57 3.70
C THR A 70 9.98 -17.07 3.40
N PRO A 71 10.92 -17.86 3.94
CA PRO A 71 10.93 -19.29 3.72
C PRO A 71 9.57 -19.82 4.18
N GLY A 72 8.71 -20.12 3.19
CA GLY A 72 7.35 -20.55 3.43
C GLY A 72 7.40 -22.00 3.89
N TRP A 73 7.35 -22.21 5.21
CA TRP A 73 6.69 -23.32 5.90
C TRP A 73 6.61 -24.67 5.13
N HIS A 74 7.74 -25.22 4.70
CA HIS A 74 7.82 -26.57 4.12
C HIS A 74 9.02 -27.36 4.67
N GLU A 75 9.26 -27.26 5.98
CA GLU A 75 10.22 -28.14 6.68
C GLU A 75 9.66 -28.65 8.02
N LEU A 76 8.36 -28.93 8.11
CA LEU A 76 7.79 -29.74 9.19
C LEU A 76 6.70 -30.65 8.64
N GLY A 77 7.08 -31.88 8.30
CA GLY A 77 6.19 -32.95 7.86
C GLY A 77 6.97 -34.18 7.41
#